data_AF-A0A3N5IT67-F1
#
_entry.id   AF-A0A3N5IT67-F1
#
_cell.length_a   1.000
_cell.length_b   1.000
_cell.length_c   1.000
_cell.angle_alpha   90.00
_cell.angle_beta   90.00
_cell.angle_gamma   90.00
#
_symmetry.space_group_name_H-M   'P 1'
#
loop_
_entity.id
_entity.type
_entity.pdbx_description
1 polymer ?
#
loop_
_entity_poly.entity_id
_entity_poly.type
_entity_poly.pdbx_seq_one_letter_code
_entity_poly.pdbx_strand_id
1 'polypeptide(L)'
;MVGRIIASLNTIRRGRGQVRPCDRVRPEDATIVTRLDCAILRAAAAIAPTNLRSLDAIHLATAMSLGQDLAGIVTYDQRLAEAAISADVEVWAPA
;
A
#
# COMPACT_ATOMS: atom_id res chain seq x y z
N MET A 1 -4.84 23.20 2.01
CA MET A 1 -5.51 22.38 3.02
C MET A 1 -4.95 20.96 2.88
N VAL A 2 -3.93 20.60 3.67
CA VAL A 2 -3.18 19.35 3.47
C VAL A 2 -3.64 18.34 4.53
N GLY A 3 -4.64 17.52 4.17
CA GLY A 3 -5.04 16.38 4.99
C GLY A 3 -3.90 15.36 4.99
N ARG A 4 -3.24 15.17 6.13
CA ARG A 4 -2.27 14.09 6.33
C ARG A 4 -3.08 12.80 6.48
N ILE A 5 -3.20 12.02 5.41
CA ILE A 5 -3.83 10.69 5.49
C ILE A 5 -2.75 9.68 5.87
N ILE A 6 -2.99 8.96 6.97
CA ILE A 6 -2.15 7.86 7.41
C ILE A 6 -2.40 6.71 6.42
N ALA A 7 -1.45 6.45 5.52
CA ALA A 7 -1.42 5.22 4.73
C ALA A 7 -0.98 4.06 5.63
N SER A 8 -1.81 3.70 6.62
CA SER A 8 -1.55 2.54 7.46
C SER A 8 -2.16 1.33 6.79
N LEU A 9 -1.32 0.53 6.14
CA LEU A 9 -1.35 -0.93 6.19
C LEU A 9 -0.06 -1.44 5.52
N ASN A 10 0.98 -1.60 6.35
CA ASN A 10 2.23 -2.33 6.14
C ASN A 10 2.69 -2.47 4.66
N THR A 11 3.06 -1.36 4.02
CA THR A 11 3.83 -1.43 2.77
C THR A 11 5.28 -1.77 3.12
N ILE A 12 5.78 -2.92 2.65
CA ILE A 12 7.16 -3.30 2.88
C ILE A 12 8.00 -2.62 1.80
N ARG A 13 8.93 -1.74 2.18
CA ARG A 13 9.92 -1.18 1.25
C ARG A 13 11.07 -2.16 1.08
N ARG A 14 11.58 -2.33 -0.14
CA ARG A 14 12.84 -3.05 -0.37
C ARG A 14 14.01 -2.25 0.23
N GLY A 15 14.38 -2.58 1.46
CA GLY A 15 15.70 -2.27 2.02
C GLY A 15 16.73 -3.31 1.55
N ARG A 16 18.03 -3.01 1.66
CA ARG A 16 19.14 -3.94 1.35
C ARG A 16 19.12 -5.27 2.15
N GLY A 17 18.16 -5.45 3.06
CA GLY A 17 17.85 -6.71 3.72
C GLY A 17 16.41 -7.13 3.37
N GLN A 18 16.27 -8.34 2.87
CA GLN A 18 14.98 -8.91 2.46
C GLN A 18 14.13 -9.21 3.70
N VAL A 19 13.17 -8.34 4.01
CA VAL A 19 12.27 -8.53 5.15
C VAL A 19 11.30 -9.65 4.80
N ARG A 20 11.32 -10.74 5.57
CA ARG A 20 10.32 -11.81 5.41
C ARG A 20 9.07 -11.46 6.22
N PRO A 21 7.85 -11.79 5.77
CA PRO A 21 6.61 -11.51 6.52
C PRO A 21 6.51 -12.15 7.93
N CYS A 22 7.48 -12.98 8.33
CA CYS A 22 7.62 -13.54 9.68
C CYS A 22 8.59 -12.77 10.59
N ASP A 23 9.33 -11.79 10.05
CA ASP A 23 10.16 -10.89 10.85
C ASP A 23 9.24 -9.88 11.53
N ARG A 24 9.22 -9.90 12.87
CA ARG A 24 8.40 -8.99 13.67
C ARG A 24 8.98 -7.58 13.56
N VAL A 25 8.57 -6.84 12.54
CA VAL A 25 8.90 -5.42 12.39
C VAL A 25 8.23 -4.66 13.53
N ARG A 26 9.03 -3.94 14.33
CA ARG A 26 8.54 -3.00 15.33
C ARG A 26 7.82 -1.85 14.58
N PRO A 27 6.51 -1.61 14.81
CA PRO A 27 5.75 -0.63 14.03
C PRO A 27 6.31 0.80 14.14
N GLU A 28 6.99 1.12 15.24
CA GLU A 28 7.66 2.40 15.48
C GLU A 28 8.88 2.66 14.58
N ASP A 29 9.52 1.62 14.04
CA ASP A 29 10.77 1.74 13.29
C ASP A 29 10.60 1.76 11.76
N ALA A 30 9.39 1.49 11.24
CA ALA A 30 9.15 1.30 9.81
C ALA A 30 7.95 2.05 9.22
N THR A 31 7.31 2.94 9.99
CA THR A 31 6.15 3.69 9.50
C THR A 31 6.57 4.93 8.71
N ILE A 32 6.42 4.88 7.39
CA ILE A 32 6.65 6.02 6.50
C ILE A 32 5.30 6.69 6.21
N VAL A 33 5.15 7.95 6.63
CA VAL A 33 3.98 8.77 6.26
C VAL A 33 4.32 9.57 5.02
N THR A 34 3.68 9.25 3.90
CA THR A 34 3.86 9.99 2.65
C THR A 34 2.82 11.09 2.48
N ARG A 35 3.12 12.08 1.64
CA ARG A 35 2.17 13.15 1.31
C ARG A 35 1.20 12.67 0.24
N LEU A 36 -0.08 12.93 0.45
CA LEU A 36 -1.09 12.78 -0.59
C LEU A 36 -1.02 13.98 -1.54
N ASP A 37 -0.89 13.73 -2.83
CA ASP A 37 -0.88 14.75 -3.87
C ASP A 37 -1.87 14.43 -5.00
N CYS A 38 -2.02 15.38 -5.93
CA CYS A 38 -2.95 15.22 -7.06
C CYS A 38 -2.54 14.08 -8.01
N ALA A 39 -1.27 13.67 -8.05
CA ALA A 39 -0.83 12.57 -8.89
C ALA A 39 -1.34 11.23 -8.32
N ILE A 40 -1.20 11.04 -7.00
CA ILE A 40 -1.76 9.87 -6.30
C ILE A 40 -3.29 9.83 -6.44
N LEU A 41 -3.97 10.96 -6.28
CA LEU A 41 -5.43 11.02 -6.42
C LEU A 41 -5.90 10.67 -7.84
N ARG A 42 -5.19 11.13 -8.87
CA ARG A 42 -5.50 10.75 -10.27
C ARG A 42 -5.22 9.27 -10.53
N ALA A 43 -4.13 8.74 -10.00
CA ALA A 43 -3.83 7.31 -10.10
C ALA A 43 -4.91 6.48 -9.40
N ALA A 44 -5.32 6.87 -8.20
CA ALA A 44 -6.40 6.21 -7.46
C ALA A 44 -7.73 6.21 -8.23
N ALA A 45 -8.06 7.32 -8.90
CA ALA A 45 -9.25 7.42 -9.73
C ALA A 45 -9.21 6.53 -10.99
N ALA A 46 -8.02 6.11 -11.43
CA ALA A 46 -7.82 5.27 -12.61
C ALA A 46 -7.75 3.77 -12.27
N ILE A 47 -7.71 3.39 -10.99
CA ILE A 47 -7.65 1.98 -10.57
C ILE A 47 -8.99 1.29 -10.84
N ALA A 48 -8.92 0.16 -11.54
CA ALA A 48 -10.01 -0.80 -11.69
C ALA A 48 -9.73 -2.01 -10.78
N PRO A 49 -10.76 -2.70 -10.25
CA PRO A 49 -12.19 -2.50 -10.48
C PRO A 49 -12.79 -1.29 -9.72
N THR A 50 -13.84 -0.68 -10.30
CA THR A 50 -14.54 0.51 -9.75
C THR A 50 -15.31 0.26 -8.45
N ASN A 51 -15.28 -0.97 -7.92
CA ASN A 51 -15.92 -1.32 -6.66
C ASN A 51 -15.00 -1.12 -5.44
N LEU A 52 -13.72 -0.77 -5.62
CA LEU A 52 -12.85 -0.38 -4.52
C LEU A 52 -13.39 0.86 -3.82
N ARG A 53 -13.34 0.86 -2.48
CA ARG A 53 -13.66 2.07 -1.73
C ARG A 53 -12.57 3.11 -2.02
N SER A 54 -12.93 4.39 -1.98
CA SER A 54 -12.00 5.47 -2.32
C SER A 54 -10.72 5.46 -1.49
N LEU A 55 -10.81 5.05 -0.21
CA LEU A 55 -9.64 4.90 0.65
C LEU A 55 -8.72 3.75 0.19
N ASP A 56 -9.28 2.60 -0.19
CA ASP A 56 -8.53 1.45 -0.68
C ASP A 56 -7.84 1.76 -2.01
N ALA A 57 -8.52 2.47 -2.90
CA ALA A 57 -7.94 2.95 -4.15
C ALA A 57 -6.79 3.94 -3.90
N ILE A 58 -6.93 4.85 -2.92
CA ILE A 58 -5.84 5.75 -2.53
C ILE A 58 -4.67 4.96 -1.92
N HIS A 59 -4.93 3.95 -1.09
CA HIS A 59 -3.88 3.10 -0.52
C HIS A 59 -3.11 2.34 -1.60
N LEU A 60 -3.82 1.72 -2.55
CA LEU A 60 -3.19 1.00 -3.65
C LEU A 60 -2.38 1.94 -4.55
N ALA A 61 -2.94 3.09 -4.94
CA ALA A 61 -2.21 4.09 -5.74
C ALA A 61 -0.96 4.60 -5.01
N THR A 62 -1.05 4.80 -3.70
CA THR A 62 0.10 5.21 -2.87
C THR A 62 1.16 4.12 -2.83
N ALA A 63 0.78 2.85 -2.64
CA ALA A 63 1.72 1.74 -2.67
C ALA A 63 2.42 1.62 -4.04
N MET A 64 1.66 1.69 -5.14
CA MET A 64 2.19 1.65 -6.50
C MET A 64 3.13 2.81 -6.81
N SER A 65 2.95 3.98 -6.16
CA SER A 65 3.86 5.12 -6.33
C SER A 65 5.29 4.85 -5.86
N LEU A 66 5.49 3.82 -5.01
CA LEU A 66 6.82 3.38 -4.57
C LEU A 66 7.58 2.62 -5.67
N GLY A 67 6.86 2.11 -6.69
CA GLY A 67 7.45 1.41 -7.83
C GLY A 67 8.34 0.24 -7.40
N GLN A 68 9.60 0.25 -7.84
CA GLN A 68 10.58 -0.82 -7.57
C GLN A 68 10.95 -0.96 -6.08
N ASP A 69 10.68 0.08 -5.30
CA ASP A 69 10.90 0.04 -3.86
C ASP A 69 9.76 -0.69 -3.13
N LEU A 70 8.63 -0.99 -3.79
CA LEU A 70 7.54 -1.76 -3.21
C LEU A 70 7.90 -3.25 -3.18
N ALA A 71 7.90 -3.85 -1.99
CA ALA A 71 8.01 -5.28 -1.84
C ALA A 71 6.64 -5.98 -1.85
N GLY A 72 5.59 -5.31 -1.36
CA GLY A 72 4.23 -5.83 -1.32
C GLY A 72 3.34 -5.08 -0.32
N ILE A 73 2.08 -5.46 -0.24
CA ILE A 73 1.06 -4.94 0.69
C ILE A 73 0.69 -6.04 1.68
N VAL A 74 0.72 -5.72 2.97
CA VAL A 74 0.10 -6.58 3.99
C VAL A 74 -1.29 -6.06 4.30
N THR A 75 -2.32 -6.86 4.09
CA THR A 75 -3.71 -6.48 4.37
C THR A 75 -4.54 -7.65 4.90
N TYR A 76 -5.43 -7.34 5.84
CA TYR A 76 -6.51 -8.24 6.27
C TYR A 76 -7.76 -8.09 5.40
N ASP A 77 -7.87 -6.99 4.65
CA ASP A 77 -9.02 -6.73 3.77
C ASP A 77 -8.85 -7.48 2.45
N GLN A 78 -9.76 -8.43 2.22
CA GLN A 78 -9.75 -9.28 1.03
C GLN A 78 -9.97 -8.49 -0.27
N ARG A 79 -10.78 -7.42 -0.25
CA ARG A 79 -11.06 -6.63 -1.47
C ARG A 79 -9.83 -5.85 -1.88
N LEU A 80 -9.10 -5.30 -0.90
CA LEU A 80 -7.82 -4.65 -1.16
C LEU A 80 -6.77 -5.65 -1.63
N ALA A 81 -6.76 -6.87 -1.09
CA ALA A 81 -5.89 -7.95 -1.55
C ALA A 81 -6.14 -8.29 -3.02
N GLU A 82 -7.41 -8.51 -3.41
CA GLU A 82 -7.79 -8.83 -4.79
C GLU A 82 -7.42 -7.71 -5.77
N ALA A 83 -7.61 -6.45 -5.35
CA ALA A 83 -7.22 -5.28 -6.13
C ALA A 83 -5.71 -5.16 -6.33
N ALA A 84 -4.94 -5.39 -5.27
CA ALA A 84 -3.48 -5.36 -5.32
C ALA A 84 -2.94 -6.49 -6.22
N ILE A 85 -3.46 -7.70 -6.09
CA ILE A 85 -3.11 -8.83 -6.97
C ILE A 85 -3.43 -8.49 -8.44
N SER A 86 -4.58 -7.87 -8.71
CA SER A 86 -4.96 -7.44 -10.07
C SER A 86 -4.03 -6.36 -10.64
N ALA A 87 -3.36 -5.61 -9.77
CA ALA A 87 -2.38 -4.58 -10.12
C ALA A 87 -0.92 -5.11 -10.12
N ASP A 88 -0.72 -6.43 -10.10
CA ASP A 88 0.59 -7.09 -10.06
C ASP A 88 1.42 -6.74 -8.81
N VAL A 89 0.74 -6.49 -7.69
CA VAL A 89 1.36 -6.22 -6.39
C VAL A 89 1.28 -7.47 -5.52
N GLU A 90 2.42 -7.87 -4.95
CA GLU A 90 2.52 -8.96 -3.98
C GLU A 90 1.69 -8.64 -2.72
N VAL A 91 0.90 -9.60 -2.25
CA VAL A 91 0.02 -9.44 -1.07
C VAL A 91 0.30 -10.50 -0.02
N TRP A 92 0.36 -10.07 1.24
CA TRP A 92 0.39 -10.95 2.40
C TRP A 92 -0.78 -10.66 3.33
N ALA A 93 -1.41 -11.71 3.85
CA ALA A 93 -2.43 -11.60 4.89
C ALA A 93 -1.87 -12.19 6.19
N PRO A 94 -1.98 -11.50 7.33
CA PRO A 94 -1.66 -12.13 8.60
C PRO A 94 -2.74 -13.16 8.95
N ALA A 95 -2.33 -14.22 9.67
CA ALA A 95 -3.21 -15.30 10.13
C ALA A 95 -4.19 -14.86 11.22
#